data_AF-A0A7Y2ZR31-F1
#
_entry.id   AF-A0A7Y2ZR31-F1
#
_cell.length_a   1.000
_cell.length_b   1.000
_cell.length_c   1.000
_cell.angle_alpha   90.00
_cell.angle_beta   90.00
_cell.angle_gamma   90.00
#
_symmetry.space_group_name_H-M   'P 1'
#
loop_
_entity.id
_entity.type
_entity.pdbx_description
1 polymer ?
#
loop_
_entity_poly.entity_id
_entity_poly.type
_entity_poly.pdbx_seq_one_letter_code
_entity_poly.pdbx_strand_id
1 'polypeptide(L)' 'TGGGGMFGMGGMPEMYNLVVNTNHELVGQILNTKTRKKQERLINQSLDLARLSQGLLKGEELTSFIKRSYDMIK' A
#
# COMPACT_ATOMS: atom_id res chain seq x y z
N THR A 1 11.19 6.72 44.46
CA THR A 1 12.37 6.68 43.57
C THR A 1 12.25 5.41 42.73
N GLY A 2 11.58 5.40 41.59
CA GLY A 2 11.80 6.26 40.43
C GLY A 2 12.82 5.58 39.52
N GLY A 3 12.40 4.58 38.75
CA GLY A 3 13.29 3.75 37.93
C GLY A 3 12.53 2.91 36.93
N GLY A 4 11.88 3.56 35.97
CA GLY A 4 11.08 2.91 34.92
C GLY A 4 10.69 3.88 33.82
N GLY A 5 11.56 4.85 33.53
CA GLY A 5 11.45 5.69 32.36
C GLY A 5 12.42 5.19 31.30
N MET A 6 12.05 5.29 30.02
CA MET A 6 12.93 5.19 28.84
C MET A 6 12.97 3.87 28.04
N PHE A 7 11.98 2.97 28.10
CA PHE A 7 11.94 1.78 27.22
C PHE A 7 10.88 1.78 26.10
N GLY A 8 10.19 2.90 25.85
CA GLY A 8 9.06 2.95 24.90
C GLY A 8 9.10 4.08 23.86
N MET A 9 10.21 4.81 23.74
CA MET A 9 10.31 6.00 22.86
C MET A 9 10.95 5.70 21.50
N GLY A 10 10.97 4.44 21.06
CA GLY A 10 11.22 4.06 19.67
C GLY A 10 9.87 3.85 19.00
N GLY A 11 9.57 4.64 17.95
CA GLY A 11 8.26 4.66 17.27
C GLY A 11 7.65 3.27 17.12
N MET A 12 6.52 3.07 17.78
CA MET A 12 5.70 1.86 17.60
C MET A 12 5.49 1.64 16.09
N PRO A 13 5.83 0.47 15.53
CA PRO A 13 5.61 0.19 14.12
C PRO A 13 4.12 0.34 13.82
N GLU A 14 3.78 1.08 12.76
CA GLU A 14 2.40 1.25 12.35
C GLU A 14 1.83 -0.07 11.84
N MET A 15 0.77 -0.55 12.49
CA MET A 15 0.03 -1.73 12.05
C MET A 15 -1.21 -1.32 11.27
N TYR A 16 -1.36 -1.89 10.08
CA TYR A 16 -2.47 -1.62 9.18
C TYR A 16 -3.30 -2.88 8.97
N ASN A 17 -4.63 -2.74 9.01
CA ASN A 17 -5.55 -3.80 8.63
C ASN A 17 -5.84 -3.68 7.12
N LEU A 18 -5.53 -4.74 6.36
CA LEU A 18 -5.84 -4.83 4.94
C LEU A 18 -7.08 -5.68 4.74
N VAL A 19 -8.14 -5.07 4.19
CA VAL A 19 -9.36 -5.78 3.78
C VAL A 19 -9.37 -5.90 2.26
N VAL A 20 -9.54 -7.11 1.75
CA VAL A 20 -9.55 -7.40 0.31
C VAL A 20 -10.96 -7.78 -0.13
N ASN A 21 -11.48 -7.11 -1.16
CA ASN A 21 -12.74 -7.46 -1.78
C ASN A 21 -12.54 -8.54 -2.86
N THR A 22 -12.71 -9.80 -2.50
CA THR A 22 -12.55 -10.95 -3.40
C THR A 22 -13.56 -10.98 -4.55
N ASN A 23 -14.69 -10.28 -4.42
CA ASN A 23 -15.74 -10.25 -5.43
C ASN A 23 -15.48 -9.21 -6.54
N HIS A 24 -14.43 -8.39 -6.40
CA HIS A 24 -14.09 -7.38 -7.39
C HIS A 24 -13.31 -7.99 -8.57
N GLU A 25 -13.67 -7.62 -9.80
CA GLU A 25 -13.04 -8.15 -11.02
C GLU A 25 -11.51 -8.02 -11.03
N LEU A 26 -10.98 -6.90 -10.51
CA LEU A 26 -9.54 -6.67 -10.36
C LEU A 26 -8.84 -7.78 -9.55
N VAL A 27 -9.46 -8.28 -8.46
CA VAL A 27 -8.86 -9.35 -7.66
C VAL A 27 -8.88 -10.67 -8.44
N GLY A 28 -9.96 -10.94 -9.18
CA GLY A 28 -10.01 -12.04 -10.14
C GLY A 28 -8.91 -11.94 -11.19
N GLN A 29 -8.63 -10.76 -11.74
CA GLN A 29 -7.54 -10.53 -12.70
C GLN A 29 -6.16 -10.76 -12.07
N ILE A 30 -5.94 -10.33 -10.82
CA ILE A 30 -4.70 -10.56 -10.06
C ILE A 30 -4.48 -12.07 -9.85
N LEU A 31 -5.51 -12.80 -9.46
CA LEU A 31 -5.44 -14.24 -9.23
C LEU A 31 -5.17 -15.04 -10.51
N ASN A 32 -5.77 -14.62 -11.63
CA ASN A 32 -5.65 -15.29 -12.92
C ASN A 32 -4.42 -14.85 -13.75
N THR A 33 -3.62 -13.89 -13.25
CA THR A 33 -2.43 -13.42 -13.94
C THR A 33 -1.30 -14.46 -13.86
N LYS A 34 -0.84 -14.94 -15.02
CA LYS A 34 0.18 -16.01 -15.11
C LYS A 34 1.61 -15.56 -14.81
N THR A 35 1.92 -14.28 -14.97
CA THR A 35 3.28 -13.76 -14.77
C THR A 35 3.40 -13.00 -13.47
N ARG A 36 4.36 -13.40 -12.65
CA ARG A 36 4.59 -12.80 -11.33
C ARG A 36 4.83 -11.29 -11.40
N LYS A 37 5.58 -10.83 -12.40
CA LYS A 37 5.85 -9.40 -12.64
C LYS A 37 4.57 -8.58 -12.88
N LYS A 38 3.61 -9.12 -13.64
CA LYS A 38 2.33 -8.43 -13.91
C LYS A 38 1.43 -8.48 -12.67
N GLN A 39 1.43 -9.60 -11.96
CA GLN A 39 0.68 -9.76 -10.71
C GLN A 39 1.16 -8.76 -9.64
N GLU A 40 2.46 -8.67 -9.41
CA GLU A 40 3.08 -7.71 -8.48
C GLU A 40 2.75 -6.26 -8.84
N ARG A 41 2.77 -5.91 -10.14
CA ARG A 41 2.38 -4.57 -10.59
C ARG A 41 0.92 -4.24 -10.23
N LEU A 42 -0.01 -5.16 -10.48
CA LEU A 42 -1.44 -4.97 -10.15
C LEU A 42 -1.68 -4.87 -8.64
N ILE A 43 -0.97 -5.68 -7.84
CA ILE A 43 -1.04 -5.64 -6.37
C ILE A 43 -0.53 -4.30 -5.85
N ASN A 44 0.65 -3.86 -6.29
CA ASN A 44 1.24 -2.59 -5.85
C ASN A 44 0.32 -1.41 -6.19
N GLN A 45 -0.25 -1.41 -7.39
CA GLN A 45 -1.18 -0.35 -7.78
C GLN A 45 -2.47 -0.37 -6.95
N SER A 46 -2.99 -1.55 -6.60
CA SER A 46 -4.16 -1.68 -5.73
C SER A 46 -3.87 -1.20 -4.30
N LEU A 47 -2.68 -1.50 -3.79
CA LEU A 47 -2.21 -1.03 -2.48
C LEU A 47 -2.02 0.49 -2.46
N ASP A 48 -1.40 1.06 -3.50
CA ASP A 48 -1.23 2.50 -3.62
C ASP A 48 -2.60 3.21 -3.65
N LEU A 49 -3.58 2.68 -4.39
CA LEU A 49 -4.94 3.20 -4.40
C LEU A 49 -5.62 3.12 -3.03
N ALA A 50 -5.45 2.00 -2.31
CA ALA A 50 -5.98 1.86 -0.96
C ALA A 50 -5.36 2.86 0.01
N ARG A 51 -4.03 3.05 -0.04
CA ARG A 51 -3.31 4.04 0.77
C ARG A 51 -3.73 5.46 0.43
N LEU A 52 -3.92 5.78 -0.85
CA LEU A 52 -4.43 7.07 -1.30
C LEU A 52 -5.85 7.33 -0.77
N SER A 53 -6.74 6.35 -0.90
CA SER A 53 -8.13 6.45 -0.43
C SER A 53 -8.23 6.64 1.08
N GLN A 54 -7.29 6.09 1.85
CA GLN A 54 -7.21 6.29 3.30
C GLN A 54 -6.41 7.55 3.69
N GLY A 55 -5.92 8.33 2.72
CA GLY A 55 -5.11 9.52 2.97
C GLY A 55 -3.75 9.22 3.60
N LEU A 56 -3.29 7.96 3.53
CA LEU A 56 -2.00 7.51 4.07
C LEU A 56 -0.83 7.86 3.16
N LEU A 57 -1.11 8.09 1.88
CA LEU A 57 -0.10 8.33 0.86
C LEU A 57 0.20 9.83 0.76
N LYS A 58 1.36 10.25 1.29
CA LYS A 58 1.75 11.67 1.45
C LYS A 58 3.19 11.91 1.01
N GLY A 59 3.51 13.18 0.74
CA GLY A 59 4.87 13.62 0.42
C GLY A 59 5.42 12.93 -0.84
N GLU A 60 6.62 12.37 -0.73
CA GLU A 60 7.34 11.72 -1.84
C GLU A 60 6.60 10.50 -2.39
N GLU A 61 5.92 9.72 -1.54
CA GLU A 61 5.15 8.54 -1.99
C GLU A 61 3.99 8.96 -2.91
N LEU A 62 3.33 10.09 -2.62
CA LEU A 62 2.27 10.66 -3.46
C LEU A 62 2.76 11.13 -4.81
N THR A 63 3.86 11.87 -4.83
CA THR A 63 4.49 12.28 -6.09
C THR A 63 4.88 11.07 -6.93
N SER A 64 5.45 10.05 -6.30
CA SER A 64 5.88 8.81 -6.96
C SER A 64 4.69 8.03 -7.53
N PHE A 65 3.59 7.94 -6.78
CA PHE A 65 2.35 7.31 -7.25
C PHE A 65 1.73 8.05 -8.44
N ILE A 66 1.65 9.38 -8.39
CA ILE A 66 1.11 10.19 -9.49
C ILE A 66 1.95 10.00 -10.76
N LYS A 67 3.28 10.07 -10.63
CA LYS A 67 4.19 9.87 -11.76
C LYS A 67 4.02 8.49 -12.40
N ARG A 68 4.00 7.42 -11.59
CA ARG A 68 3.74 6.06 -12.07
C ARG A 68 2.38 5.95 -12.76
N SER A 69 1.33 6.51 -12.15
CA SER A 69 -0.03 6.46 -12.71
C SER A 69 -0.12 7.18 -14.05
N TYR A 70 0.56 8.31 -14.19
CA TYR A 70 0.67 9.04 -15.45
C TYR A 70 1.41 8.24 -16.54
N ASP A 71 2.56 7.66 -16.20
CA ASP A 71 3.36 6.84 -17.12
C ASP A 71 2.63 5.56 -17.58
N MET A 72 1.61 5.11 -16.85
CA MET A 72 0.80 3.94 -17.23
C MET A 72 -0.37 4.27 -18.15
N ILE A 73 -0.86 5.52 -18.14
CA ILE A 73 -1.95 5.98 -19.00
C ILE A 73 -1.42 6.35 -20.40
N LYS A 74 -0.16 6.80 -20.46
CA LYS A 74 0.54 7.17 -21.70
C LYS A 74 1.02 5.94 -22.47
#